data_AF-A0A1A6HIK6-F1
#
_entry.id   AF-A0A1A6HIK6-F1
#
_cell.length_a   1.000
_cell.length_b   1.000
_cell.length_c   1.000
_cell.angle_alpha   90.00
_cell.angle_beta   90.00
_cell.angle_gamma   90.00
#
_symmetry.space_group_name_H-M   'P 1'
#
loop_
_entity.id
_entity.type
_entity.pdbx_description
1 polymer ?
#
loop_
_entity_poly.entity_id
_entity_poly.type
_entity_poly.pdbx_seq_one_letter_code
_entity_poly.pdbx_strand_id
1 'polypeptide(L)'
;MPGAAAKDSELSGRIEGFVETLKRGGGQRSSEDMARETLGLLRRLHGRSDESDQQESLHKLLTSGGLSEDFSFHYAPLKSNIIEAINELLVELEGTTENIAAQALEHIHSNEVIMTIGFSRTVEAFLKEAAQKRKFHVIVAECAPFCQGHEMAVNLSKANIETTVMTDAAIFAVMSRVNKVGGTGVTKVIIGTKTILANGSLRAVAGTHTLALAAKHHSTPLIVCAPMFKLSPQFVAPEEVLPFTEGDILEKVSVHCPVFDYVPPDLITLFISNIGGNAPSYIYRLMSELYHPDDHIL
;
A
#
# COMPACT_ATOMS: atom_id res chain seq x y z
N MET A 1 -30.91 -32.20 -15.93
CA MET A 1 -29.45 -32.32 -16.12
C MET A 1 -28.75 -31.55 -15.01
N PRO A 2 -28.09 -32.20 -14.04
CA PRO A 2 -27.65 -31.57 -12.79
C PRO A 2 -26.14 -31.22 -12.74
N GLY A 3 -25.46 -31.11 -13.88
CA GLY A 3 -23.99 -31.09 -13.96
C GLY A 3 -23.28 -29.73 -14.08
N ALA A 4 -24.01 -28.60 -14.04
CA ALA A 4 -23.43 -27.27 -14.26
C ALA A 4 -23.13 -26.52 -12.95
N ALA A 5 -24.06 -26.54 -11.98
CA ALA A 5 -23.88 -25.90 -10.67
C ALA A 5 -22.66 -26.44 -9.88
N ALA A 6 -22.33 -27.72 -10.08
CA ALA A 6 -21.17 -28.35 -9.45
C ALA A 6 -19.83 -27.83 -10.02
N LYS A 7 -19.78 -27.36 -11.27
CA LYS A 7 -18.54 -26.92 -11.94
C LYS A 7 -18.15 -25.48 -11.65
N ASP A 8 -19.10 -24.63 -11.29
CA ASP A 8 -18.85 -23.22 -10.99
C ASP A 8 -18.51 -23.01 -9.50
N SER A 9 -19.16 -23.76 -8.59
CA SER A 9 -18.64 -23.97 -7.22
C SER A 9 -17.23 -24.55 -7.24
N GLU A 10 -16.93 -25.43 -8.20
CA GLU A 10 -15.59 -25.95 -8.40
C GLU A 10 -14.62 -24.90 -8.95
N LEU A 11 -15.05 -23.93 -9.77
CA LEU A 11 -14.21 -22.83 -10.25
C LEU A 11 -13.90 -21.81 -9.15
N SER A 12 -14.89 -21.37 -8.38
CA SER A 12 -14.66 -20.50 -7.22
C SER A 12 -13.79 -21.20 -6.18
N GLY A 13 -14.10 -22.47 -5.87
CA GLY A 13 -13.29 -23.29 -4.97
C GLY A 13 -11.87 -23.59 -5.52
N ARG A 14 -11.70 -23.64 -6.85
CA ARG A 14 -10.37 -23.74 -7.48
C ARG A 14 -9.61 -22.43 -7.44
N ILE A 15 -10.28 -21.29 -7.56
CA ILE A 15 -9.66 -19.97 -7.41
C ILE A 15 -9.27 -19.76 -5.94
N GLU A 16 -10.16 -20.05 -4.99
CA GLU A 16 -9.88 -20.02 -3.55
C GLU A 16 -8.74 -20.98 -3.19
N GLY A 17 -8.76 -22.22 -3.70
CA GLY A 17 -7.67 -23.18 -3.52
C GLY A 17 -6.36 -22.74 -4.17
N PHE A 18 -6.41 -22.03 -5.30
CA PHE A 18 -5.23 -21.42 -5.92
C PHE A 18 -4.70 -20.25 -5.09
N VAL A 19 -5.57 -19.42 -4.51
CA VAL A 19 -5.21 -18.34 -3.57
C VAL A 19 -4.62 -18.92 -2.28
N GLU A 20 -5.18 -19.99 -1.72
CA GLU A 20 -4.58 -20.70 -0.57
C GLU A 20 -3.22 -21.33 -0.91
N THR A 21 -3.06 -21.83 -2.13
CA THR A 21 -1.79 -22.38 -2.60
C THR A 21 -0.74 -21.27 -2.76
N LEU A 22 -1.13 -20.10 -3.26
CA LEU A 22 -0.30 -18.90 -3.28
C LEU A 22 0.07 -18.43 -1.86
N LYS A 23 -0.86 -18.52 -0.90
CA LYS A 23 -0.59 -18.24 0.52
C LYS A 23 0.42 -19.18 1.16
N ARG A 24 0.33 -20.49 0.87
CA ARG A 24 1.27 -21.51 1.40
C ARG A 24 2.66 -21.40 0.77
N GLY A 25 2.76 -20.87 -0.45
CA GLY A 25 4.02 -20.53 -1.10
C GLY A 25 4.57 -19.19 -0.59
N GLY A 26 5.01 -19.14 0.66
CA GLY A 26 5.43 -17.91 1.35
C GLY A 26 6.25 -16.95 0.49
N GLY A 27 5.65 -15.80 0.14
CA GLY A 27 6.36 -14.69 -0.50
C GLY A 27 5.48 -13.74 -1.31
N GLN A 28 5.13 -12.60 -0.68
CA GLN A 28 4.56 -11.37 -1.26
C GLN A 28 3.02 -11.26 -1.34
N ARG A 29 2.44 -10.62 -0.31
CA ARG A 29 1.01 -10.25 -0.16
C ARG A 29 0.38 -9.48 -1.35
N SER A 30 1.17 -8.97 -2.30
CA SER A 30 0.65 -8.23 -3.47
C SER A 30 -0.11 -9.12 -4.45
N SER A 31 0.21 -10.41 -4.55
CA SER A 31 -0.52 -11.34 -5.44
C SER A 31 -1.89 -11.73 -4.87
N GLU A 32 -1.99 -11.84 -3.55
CA GLU A 32 -3.23 -12.15 -2.84
C GLU A 32 -4.24 -10.99 -2.93
N ASP A 33 -3.78 -9.77 -2.73
CA ASP A 33 -4.63 -8.57 -2.84
C ASP A 33 -5.14 -8.37 -4.28
N MET A 34 -4.30 -8.65 -5.30
CA MET A 34 -4.74 -8.67 -6.71
C MET A 34 -5.72 -9.82 -7.02
N ALA A 35 -5.53 -10.99 -6.39
CA ALA A 35 -6.47 -12.10 -6.55
C ALA A 35 -7.85 -11.77 -5.93
N ARG A 36 -7.87 -11.05 -4.80
CA ARG A 36 -9.10 -10.55 -4.19
C ARG A 36 -9.76 -9.46 -5.02
N GLU A 37 -8.98 -8.57 -5.62
CA GLU A 37 -9.49 -7.53 -6.51
C GLU A 37 -10.12 -8.15 -7.77
N THR A 38 -9.48 -9.14 -8.37
CA THR A 38 -10.05 -9.90 -9.49
C THR A 38 -11.30 -10.68 -9.11
N LEU A 39 -11.37 -11.26 -7.90
CA LEU A 39 -12.61 -11.85 -7.35
C LEU A 39 -13.71 -10.80 -7.14
N GLY A 40 -13.38 -9.63 -6.61
CA GLY A 40 -14.31 -8.51 -6.46
C GLY A 40 -14.88 -8.04 -7.81
N LEU A 41 -14.04 -7.95 -8.84
CA LEU A 41 -14.45 -7.64 -10.20
C LEU A 41 -15.33 -8.74 -10.80
N LEU A 42 -15.01 -10.02 -10.55
CA LEU A 42 -15.84 -11.16 -10.94
C LEU A 42 -17.23 -11.06 -10.33
N ARG A 43 -17.33 -10.79 -9.03
CA ARG A 43 -18.62 -10.59 -8.34
C ARG A 43 -19.38 -9.39 -8.90
N ARG A 44 -18.72 -8.25 -9.19
CA ARG A 44 -19.38 -7.07 -9.78
C ARG A 44 -19.89 -7.30 -11.19
N LEU A 45 -19.13 -7.99 -12.04
CA LEU A 45 -19.57 -8.35 -13.38
C LEU A 45 -20.75 -9.33 -13.33
N HIS A 46 -20.83 -10.16 -12.30
CA HIS A 46 -21.98 -11.01 -12.03
C HIS A 46 -23.18 -10.21 -11.49
N GLY A 47 -22.95 -9.30 -10.54
CA GLY A 47 -23.96 -8.48 -9.86
C GLY A 47 -24.45 -7.24 -10.63
N ARG A 48 -23.85 -6.89 -11.77
CA ARG A 48 -24.33 -5.81 -12.67
C ARG A 48 -25.71 -6.07 -13.30
N SER A 49 -26.39 -7.16 -12.94
CA SER A 49 -27.82 -7.35 -13.23
C SER A 49 -28.75 -6.91 -12.08
N ASP A 50 -28.24 -6.69 -10.86
CA ASP A 50 -29.00 -6.23 -9.70
C ASP A 50 -28.34 -4.97 -9.08
N GLU A 51 -28.74 -3.79 -9.57
CA GLU A 51 -28.36 -2.47 -9.04
C GLU A 51 -28.97 -2.16 -7.64
N SER A 52 -28.96 -3.11 -6.70
CA SER A 52 -29.61 -2.93 -5.38
C SER A 52 -28.71 -3.13 -4.16
N ASP A 53 -27.42 -3.43 -4.32
CA ASP A 53 -26.59 -3.81 -3.16
C ASP A 53 -25.78 -2.68 -2.48
N GLN A 54 -25.69 -1.48 -3.07
CA GLN A 54 -24.95 -0.37 -2.44
C GLN A 54 -25.72 0.33 -1.31
N GLN A 55 -26.99 0.01 -1.08
CA GLN A 55 -27.85 0.70 -0.11
C GLN A 55 -28.33 -0.15 1.07
N GLU A 56 -27.65 -1.23 1.47
CA GLU A 56 -28.25 -2.11 2.48
C GLU A 56 -27.25 -2.75 3.47
N SER A 57 -26.93 -2.08 4.57
CA SER A 57 -26.51 -2.79 5.79
C SER A 57 -27.56 -2.65 6.90
N LEU A 58 -28.05 -1.43 7.13
CA LEU A 58 -29.18 -1.21 8.05
C LEU A 58 -30.54 -1.51 7.39
N HIS A 59 -30.69 -1.23 6.10
CA HIS A 59 -31.91 -1.54 5.36
C HIS A 59 -32.07 -3.05 5.13
N LYS A 60 -30.98 -3.79 4.86
CA LYS A 60 -30.99 -5.28 4.77
C LYS A 60 -31.45 -5.96 6.05
N LEU A 61 -31.15 -5.36 7.20
CA LEU A 61 -31.56 -5.85 8.52
C LEU A 61 -33.07 -5.67 8.76
N LEU A 62 -33.70 -4.70 8.09
CA LEU A 62 -35.15 -4.48 8.09
C LEU A 62 -35.85 -5.28 6.97
N THR A 63 -35.15 -5.55 5.87
CA THR A 63 -35.66 -6.24 4.67
C THR A 63 -35.20 -7.70 4.61
N SER A 64 -34.97 -8.37 5.76
CA SER A 64 -34.48 -9.76 5.81
C SER A 64 -35.54 -10.78 5.34
N GLY A 65 -35.94 -10.71 4.07
CA GLY A 65 -36.38 -11.83 3.27
C GLY A 65 -35.19 -12.23 2.41
N GLY A 66 -34.60 -13.39 2.70
CA GLY A 66 -33.37 -13.85 2.05
C GLY A 66 -33.49 -13.88 0.54
N LEU A 67 -32.70 -13.03 -0.13
CA LEU A 67 -32.37 -13.21 -1.54
C LEU A 67 -31.30 -14.28 -1.60
N SER A 68 -31.75 -15.52 -1.77
CA SER A 68 -30.93 -16.61 -2.28
C SER A 68 -30.59 -16.27 -3.73
N GLU A 69 -29.38 -15.80 -3.99
CA GLU A 69 -28.90 -15.57 -5.36
C GLU A 69 -28.94 -16.88 -6.15
N ASP A 70 -29.76 -16.94 -7.20
CA ASP A 70 -29.92 -18.11 -8.06
C ASP A 70 -28.74 -18.21 -9.05
N PHE A 71 -27.69 -18.95 -8.68
CA PHE A 71 -26.47 -19.17 -9.48
C PHE A 71 -26.64 -20.12 -10.69
N SER A 72 -27.81 -20.17 -11.31
CA SER A 72 -28.17 -21.19 -12.32
C SER A 72 -28.00 -20.77 -13.79
N PHE A 73 -27.61 -19.53 -14.08
CA PHE A 73 -27.53 -19.03 -15.46
C PHE A 73 -26.10 -19.05 -16.01
N HIS A 74 -25.90 -19.82 -17.07
CA HIS A 74 -24.62 -19.95 -17.78
C HIS A 74 -24.39 -18.73 -18.69
N TYR A 75 -23.52 -17.81 -18.29
CA TYR A 75 -23.15 -16.65 -19.10
C TYR A 75 -21.99 -17.00 -20.05
N ALA A 76 -22.31 -17.33 -21.31
CA ALA A 76 -21.32 -17.55 -22.37
C ALA A 76 -20.31 -16.38 -22.59
N PRO A 77 -20.68 -15.08 -22.43
CA PRO A 77 -19.72 -13.98 -22.55
C PRO A 77 -18.96 -13.67 -21.25
N LEU A 78 -19.18 -14.39 -20.16
CA LEU A 78 -18.52 -14.10 -18.89
C LEU A 78 -17.00 -14.18 -19.02
N LYS A 79 -16.50 -15.21 -19.70
CA LYS A 79 -15.06 -15.39 -19.92
C LYS A 79 -14.43 -14.22 -20.70
N SER A 80 -15.10 -13.71 -21.73
CA SER A 80 -14.57 -12.57 -22.50
C SER A 80 -14.55 -11.29 -21.66
N ASN A 81 -15.61 -11.03 -20.89
CA ASN A 81 -15.71 -9.85 -20.03
C ASN A 81 -14.65 -9.88 -18.92
N ILE A 82 -14.36 -11.07 -18.36
CA ILE A 82 -13.30 -11.24 -17.35
C ILE A 82 -11.93 -10.94 -17.96
N ILE A 83 -11.64 -11.47 -19.15
CA ILE A 83 -10.36 -11.23 -19.82
C ILE A 83 -10.20 -9.73 -20.12
N GLU A 84 -11.25 -9.07 -20.58
CA GLU A 84 -11.25 -7.63 -20.81
C GLU A 84 -10.99 -6.84 -19.53
N ALA A 85 -11.69 -7.15 -18.43
CA ALA A 85 -11.49 -6.49 -17.14
C ALA A 85 -10.09 -6.72 -16.54
N ILE A 86 -9.52 -7.92 -16.70
CA ILE A 86 -8.14 -8.22 -16.26
C ILE A 86 -7.14 -7.40 -17.09
N ASN A 87 -7.35 -7.28 -18.40
CA ASN A 87 -6.48 -6.47 -19.25
C ASN A 87 -6.57 -4.99 -18.91
N GLU A 88 -7.77 -4.48 -18.62
CA GLU A 88 -7.98 -3.10 -18.15
C GLU A 88 -7.22 -2.85 -16.84
N LEU A 89 -7.34 -3.75 -15.87
CA LEU A 89 -6.61 -3.67 -14.60
C LEU A 89 -5.09 -3.71 -14.81
N LEU A 90 -4.60 -4.56 -15.72
CA LEU A 90 -3.17 -4.65 -16.02
C LEU A 90 -2.64 -3.31 -16.56
N VAL A 91 -3.35 -2.69 -17.50
CA VAL A 91 -3.00 -1.37 -18.05
C VAL A 91 -2.98 -0.30 -16.94
N GLU A 92 -3.95 -0.33 -16.03
CA GLU A 92 -3.98 0.59 -14.88
C GLU A 92 -2.77 0.40 -13.95
N LEU A 93 -2.41 -0.86 -13.66
CA LEU A 93 -1.27 -1.20 -12.80
C LEU A 93 0.06 -0.70 -13.39
N GLU A 94 0.24 -0.85 -14.71
CA GLU A 94 1.44 -0.36 -15.40
C GLU A 94 1.56 1.18 -15.34
N GLY A 95 0.45 1.90 -15.54
CA GLY A 95 0.43 3.37 -15.51
C GLY A 95 0.49 4.00 -14.11
N THR A 96 0.36 3.22 -13.05
CA THR A 96 0.22 3.74 -11.68
C THR A 96 1.43 4.55 -11.20
N THR A 97 2.66 4.14 -11.56
CA THR A 97 3.87 4.85 -11.11
C THR A 97 3.98 6.23 -11.76
N GLU A 98 3.61 6.34 -13.03
CA GLU A 98 3.62 7.59 -13.78
C GLU A 98 2.53 8.55 -13.27
N ASN A 99 1.33 8.04 -13.01
CA ASN A 99 0.23 8.82 -12.44
C ASN A 99 0.61 9.43 -11.08
N ILE A 100 1.26 8.64 -10.21
CA ILE A 100 1.75 9.13 -8.92
C ILE A 100 2.85 10.17 -9.13
N ALA A 101 3.80 9.93 -10.04
CA ALA A 101 4.89 10.85 -10.33
C ALA A 101 4.40 12.20 -10.88
N ALA A 102 3.35 12.20 -11.71
CA ALA A 102 2.74 13.42 -12.25
C ALA A 102 2.21 14.35 -11.14
N GLN A 103 1.70 13.80 -10.04
CA GLN A 103 1.19 14.54 -8.88
C GLN A 103 2.32 15.18 -8.05
N ALA A 104 3.59 14.84 -8.28
CA ALA A 104 4.71 15.30 -7.46
C ALA A 104 4.90 16.82 -7.45
N LEU A 105 4.56 17.48 -8.56
CA LEU A 105 4.71 18.93 -8.72
C LEU A 105 3.78 19.74 -7.82
N GLU A 106 2.65 19.18 -7.39
CA GLU A 106 1.71 19.86 -6.50
C GLU A 106 2.20 19.81 -5.04
N HIS A 107 2.95 18.75 -4.69
CA HIS A 107 3.36 18.50 -3.31
C HIS A 107 4.76 19.00 -2.95
N ILE A 108 5.70 18.98 -3.90
CA ILE A 108 7.13 19.32 -3.65
C ILE A 108 7.44 20.72 -4.14
N HIS A 109 7.84 21.66 -3.28
CA HIS A 109 8.26 23.02 -3.69
C HIS A 109 9.78 23.18 -3.71
N SER A 110 10.25 24.26 -4.35
CA SER A 110 11.66 24.59 -4.39
C SER A 110 12.20 24.95 -3.00
N ASN A 111 13.46 24.60 -2.73
CA ASN A 111 14.18 24.81 -1.47
C ASN A 111 13.56 24.10 -0.25
N GLU A 112 12.71 23.10 -0.49
CA GLU A 112 12.23 22.22 0.57
C GLU A 112 13.28 21.15 0.92
N VAL A 113 13.23 20.72 2.18
CA VAL A 113 14.00 19.56 2.67
C VAL A 113 13.02 18.43 2.89
N ILE A 114 13.19 17.36 2.12
CA ILE A 114 12.36 16.16 2.14
C ILE A 114 13.13 15.04 2.82
N MET A 115 12.47 14.30 3.70
CA MET A 115 13.04 13.11 4.32
C MET A 115 12.36 11.84 3.81
N THR A 116 13.15 10.82 3.47
CA THR A 116 12.68 9.50 3.04
C THR A 116 13.46 8.40 3.75
N ILE A 117 12.91 7.18 3.79
CA ILE A 117 13.51 6.00 4.43
C ILE A 117 13.55 4.81 3.48
N GLY A 118 14.67 4.10 3.49
CA GLY A 118 14.88 2.89 2.70
C GLY A 118 14.85 3.15 1.19
N PHE A 119 14.42 2.15 0.43
CA PHE A 119 14.32 2.21 -1.02
C PHE A 119 12.88 1.94 -1.48
N SER A 120 12.33 2.86 -2.28
CA SER A 120 11.02 2.70 -2.91
C SER A 120 11.04 3.28 -4.31
N ARG A 121 10.77 2.44 -5.31
CA ARG A 121 10.70 2.85 -6.73
C ARG A 121 9.67 3.94 -6.98
N THR A 122 8.52 3.87 -6.32
CA THR A 122 7.45 4.86 -6.44
C THR A 122 7.89 6.22 -5.92
N VAL A 123 8.57 6.26 -4.76
CA VAL A 123 9.09 7.53 -4.19
C VAL A 123 10.26 8.05 -5.02
N GLU A 124 11.14 7.17 -5.51
CA GLU A 124 12.23 7.55 -6.41
C GLU A 124 11.71 8.21 -7.68
N ALA A 125 10.73 7.61 -8.36
CA ALA A 125 10.09 8.19 -9.54
C ALA A 125 9.41 9.53 -9.23
N PHE A 126 8.70 9.61 -8.10
CA PHE A 126 8.05 10.84 -7.63
C PHE A 126 9.04 11.99 -7.42
N LEU A 127 10.18 11.72 -6.77
CA LEU A 127 11.21 12.72 -6.53
C LEU A 127 11.93 13.11 -7.83
N LYS A 128 12.22 12.15 -8.71
CA LYS A 128 12.86 12.42 -10.02
C LYS A 128 12.00 13.30 -10.91
N GLU A 129 10.68 13.09 -10.94
CA GLU A 129 9.76 13.89 -11.73
C GLU A 129 9.68 15.33 -11.21
N ALA A 130 9.61 15.52 -9.89
CA ALA A 130 9.65 16.84 -9.29
C ALA A 130 10.98 17.57 -9.55
N ALA A 131 12.10 16.85 -9.57
CA ALA A 131 13.44 17.40 -9.76
C ALA A 131 13.69 18.00 -11.15
N GLN A 132 12.92 17.59 -12.16
CA GLN A 132 13.02 18.16 -13.50
C GLN A 132 12.65 19.65 -13.53
N LYS A 133 11.73 20.08 -12.65
CA LYS A 133 11.22 21.46 -12.62
C LYS A 133 11.64 22.25 -11.39
N ARG A 134 11.99 21.58 -10.28
CA ARG A 134 12.26 22.22 -8.97
C ARG A 134 13.55 21.69 -8.37
N LYS A 135 14.27 22.57 -7.65
CA LYS A 135 15.46 22.20 -6.88
C LYS A 135 15.10 22.09 -5.40
N PHE A 136 15.44 20.97 -4.78
CA PHE A 136 15.16 20.68 -3.38
C PHE A 136 16.23 19.71 -2.84
N HIS A 137 16.25 19.56 -1.52
CA HIS A 137 17.18 18.70 -0.82
C HIS A 137 16.47 17.46 -0.30
N VAL A 138 17.07 16.28 -0.46
CA VAL A 138 16.52 15.01 0.02
C VAL A 138 17.46 14.39 1.04
N ILE A 139 16.93 14.02 2.19
CA ILE A 139 17.65 13.25 3.18
C ILE A 139 17.12 11.82 3.21
N VAL A 140 18.00 10.87 2.95
CA VAL A 140 17.68 9.45 2.85
C VAL A 140 18.22 8.73 4.08
N ALA A 141 17.32 8.18 4.88
CA ALA A 141 17.66 7.25 5.95
C ALA A 141 17.93 5.85 5.35
N GLU A 142 19.05 5.25 5.72
CA GLU A 142 19.56 4.04 5.07
C GLU A 142 18.73 2.77 5.31
N CYS A 143 17.92 2.71 6.38
CA CYS A 143 17.17 1.53 6.80
C CYS A 143 18.10 0.34 7.13
N ALA A 144 18.81 0.45 8.24
CA ALA A 144 19.58 -0.66 8.81
C ALA A 144 18.62 -1.82 9.18
N PRO A 145 18.97 -3.09 8.93
CA PRO A 145 20.34 -3.59 8.71
C PRO A 145 20.75 -3.77 7.24
N PHE A 146 19.84 -3.64 6.27
CA PHE A 146 20.13 -3.93 4.86
C PHE A 146 20.66 -2.73 4.07
N CYS A 147 20.64 -1.52 4.64
CA CYS A 147 21.16 -0.28 4.06
C CYS A 147 20.65 0.02 2.64
N GLN A 148 19.41 -0.38 2.32
CA GLN A 148 18.83 -0.23 0.99
C GLN A 148 18.71 1.23 0.54
N GLY A 149 18.65 2.18 1.48
CA GLY A 149 18.60 3.61 1.16
C GLY A 149 19.84 4.13 0.42
N HIS A 150 20.98 3.43 0.47
CA HIS A 150 22.18 3.82 -0.28
C HIS A 150 21.95 3.77 -1.79
N GLU A 151 21.25 2.72 -2.27
CA GLU A 151 20.91 2.60 -3.69
C GLU A 151 19.98 3.75 -4.14
N MET A 152 18.99 4.09 -3.31
CA MET A 152 18.09 5.21 -3.56
C MET A 152 18.88 6.52 -3.69
N ALA A 153 19.78 6.79 -2.74
CA ALA A 153 20.58 8.01 -2.73
C ALA A 153 21.49 8.13 -3.95
N VAL A 154 22.12 7.02 -4.38
CA VAL A 154 22.93 6.99 -5.61
C VAL A 154 22.07 7.29 -6.83
N ASN A 155 20.87 6.72 -6.92
CA ASN A 155 19.96 6.94 -8.04
C ASN A 155 19.41 8.37 -8.11
N LEU A 156 19.16 9.00 -6.96
CA LEU A 156 18.74 10.40 -6.88
C LEU A 156 19.90 11.36 -7.17
N SER A 157 21.12 11.06 -6.72
CA SER A 157 22.31 11.85 -7.04
C SER A 157 22.61 11.84 -8.54
N LYS A 158 22.44 10.70 -9.23
CA LYS A 158 22.53 10.60 -10.69
C LYS A 158 21.51 11.50 -11.42
N ALA A 159 20.37 11.78 -10.79
CA ALA A 159 19.35 12.68 -11.30
C ALA A 159 19.59 14.16 -10.92
N ASN A 160 20.78 14.52 -10.44
CA ASN A 160 21.18 15.86 -10.00
C ASN A 160 20.33 16.43 -8.83
N ILE A 161 19.82 15.56 -7.96
CA ILE A 161 19.14 15.96 -6.72
C ILE A 161 20.18 16.03 -5.60
N GLU A 162 20.14 17.09 -4.80
CA GLU A 162 21.00 17.21 -3.62
C GLU A 162 20.54 16.19 -2.57
N THR A 163 21.31 15.10 -2.42
CA THR A 163 20.95 13.99 -1.53
C THR A 163 21.97 13.83 -0.40
N THR A 164 21.48 13.73 0.83
CA THR A 164 22.28 13.39 2.01
C THR A 164 21.85 12.02 2.54
N VAL A 165 22.80 11.12 2.77
CA VAL A 165 22.52 9.83 3.43
C VAL A 165 22.75 9.97 4.93
N MET A 166 21.84 9.44 5.73
CA MET A 166 21.95 9.39 7.18
C MET A 166 21.68 7.99 7.73
N THR A 167 22.17 7.74 8.94
CA THR A 167 21.82 6.55 9.73
C THR A 167 20.46 6.75 10.38
N ASP A 168 19.74 5.64 10.65
CA ASP A 168 18.39 5.71 11.23
C ASP A 168 18.39 6.31 12.65
N ALA A 169 19.50 6.18 13.38
CA ALA A 169 19.67 6.80 14.70
C ALA A 169 19.72 8.33 14.65
N ALA A 170 20.09 8.91 13.50
CA ALA A 170 20.16 10.36 13.32
C ALA A 170 18.79 10.98 12.95
N ILE A 171 17.75 10.18 12.71
CA ILE A 171 16.44 10.65 12.24
C ILE A 171 15.87 11.74 13.15
N PHE A 172 15.80 11.47 14.46
CA PHE A 172 15.24 12.41 15.43
C PHE A 172 16.09 13.68 15.55
N ALA A 173 17.42 13.53 15.51
CA ALA A 173 18.35 14.65 15.60
C ALA A 173 18.27 15.58 14.39
N VAL A 174 18.05 15.04 13.19
CA VAL A 174 17.93 15.82 11.94
C VAL A 174 16.54 16.43 11.78
N MET A 175 15.49 15.74 12.23
CA MET A 175 14.12 16.27 12.20
C MET A 175 14.00 17.61 12.95
N SER A 176 14.75 17.77 14.05
CA SER A 176 14.80 19.00 14.84
C SER A 176 15.66 20.12 14.25
N ARG A 177 16.46 19.90 13.19
CA ARG A 177 17.41 20.90 12.66
C ARG A 177 16.72 21.98 11.84
N VAL A 178 15.86 22.75 12.50
CA VAL A 178 15.64 24.15 12.19
C VAL A 178 16.83 24.89 12.82
N ASN A 179 17.65 25.54 11.99
CA ASN A 179 18.79 26.40 12.36
C ASN A 179 20.15 25.70 12.51
N LYS A 180 20.88 25.56 11.39
CA LYS A 180 22.20 26.20 11.26
C LYS A 180 22.63 26.29 9.79
N VAL A 181 22.79 27.55 9.36
CA VAL A 181 23.44 28.05 8.13
C VAL A 181 22.87 27.46 6.83
N GLY A 182 21.63 27.85 6.51
CA GLY A 182 20.92 27.46 5.29
C GLY A 182 19.39 27.60 5.42
N GLY A 183 18.86 27.48 6.65
CA GLY A 183 17.53 27.98 6.99
C GLY A 183 16.32 27.12 6.63
N THR A 184 16.47 25.80 6.47
CA THR A 184 15.29 24.93 6.22
C THR A 184 15.39 23.66 7.05
N GLY A 185 14.51 23.51 8.06
CA GLY A 185 14.29 22.22 8.72
C GLY A 185 13.60 21.24 7.78
N VAL A 186 13.52 19.96 8.17
CA VAL A 186 12.75 18.98 7.38
C VAL A 186 11.31 19.48 7.26
N THR A 187 10.89 19.75 6.02
CA THR A 187 9.58 20.34 5.75
C THR A 187 8.52 19.28 5.59
N LYS A 188 8.89 18.13 5.02
CA LYS A 188 7.98 17.03 4.71
C LYS A 188 8.70 15.69 4.83
N VAL A 189 7.96 14.68 5.21
CA VAL A 189 8.40 13.29 5.19
C VAL A 189 7.64 12.57 4.10
N ILE A 190 8.35 11.96 3.16
CA ILE A 190 7.76 11.18 2.07
C ILE A 190 8.26 9.74 2.21
N ILE A 191 7.34 8.81 2.40
CA ILE A 191 7.65 7.40 2.56
C ILE A 191 6.94 6.53 1.54
N GLY A 192 7.57 5.40 1.22
CA GLY A 192 6.89 4.29 0.57
C GLY A 192 6.32 3.33 1.61
N THR A 193 5.33 2.54 1.20
CA THR A 193 4.79 1.44 2.03
C THR A 193 4.87 0.11 1.28
N LYS A 194 4.89 -0.99 2.04
CA LYS A 194 4.71 -2.34 1.49
C LYS A 194 3.23 -2.69 1.37
N THR A 195 2.44 -2.38 2.40
CA THR A 195 1.00 -2.67 2.44
C THR A 195 0.28 -1.59 3.26
N ILE A 196 -0.90 -1.16 2.82
CA ILE A 196 -1.85 -0.34 3.59
C ILE A 196 -2.93 -1.28 4.13
N LEU A 197 -3.23 -1.21 5.42
CA LEU A 197 -4.25 -2.03 6.06
C LEU A 197 -5.61 -1.32 6.07
N ALA A 198 -6.69 -2.05 6.31
CA ALA A 198 -8.06 -1.54 6.26
C ALA A 198 -8.37 -0.40 7.24
N ASN A 199 -7.68 -0.37 8.38
CA ASN A 199 -7.76 0.72 9.36
C ASN A 199 -6.97 2.00 8.93
N GLY A 200 -6.34 1.99 7.76
CA GLY A 200 -5.47 3.06 7.28
C GLY A 200 -4.06 3.03 7.88
N SER A 201 -3.73 2.01 8.67
CA SER A 201 -2.36 1.80 9.15
C SER A 201 -1.46 1.25 8.05
N LEU A 202 -0.15 1.32 8.26
CA LEU A 202 0.85 0.89 7.29
C LEU A 202 1.71 -0.23 7.82
N ARG A 203 2.05 -1.13 6.90
CA ARG A 203 3.21 -1.99 7.04
C ARG A 203 4.30 -1.49 6.10
N ALA A 204 5.33 -0.87 6.67
CA ALA A 204 6.45 -0.27 5.95
C ALA A 204 7.77 -0.91 6.38
N VAL A 205 8.88 -0.44 5.82
CA VAL A 205 10.23 -0.92 6.18
C VAL A 205 10.55 -0.61 7.64
N ALA A 206 11.43 -1.41 8.24
CA ALA A 206 11.92 -1.22 9.61
C ALA A 206 12.35 0.24 9.88
N GLY A 207 12.01 0.78 11.05
CA GLY A 207 12.37 2.15 11.44
C GLY A 207 11.40 3.23 10.95
N THR A 208 10.42 2.89 10.10
CA THR A 208 9.41 3.85 9.63
C THR A 208 8.50 4.31 10.78
N HIS A 209 8.23 3.49 11.79
CA HIS A 209 7.44 3.91 12.95
C HIS A 209 8.15 5.03 13.72
N THR A 210 9.45 4.86 13.99
CA THR A 210 10.27 5.87 14.68
C THR A 210 10.33 7.17 13.88
N LEU A 211 10.44 7.07 12.56
CA LEU A 211 10.37 8.24 11.67
C LEU A 211 9.02 8.95 11.78
N ALA A 212 7.92 8.20 11.75
CA ALA A 212 6.57 8.75 11.84
C ALA A 212 6.30 9.41 13.21
N LEU A 213 6.81 8.81 14.29
CA LEU A 213 6.71 9.38 15.64
C LEU A 213 7.54 10.66 15.76
N ALA A 214 8.76 10.67 15.22
CA ALA A 214 9.59 11.87 15.16
C ALA A 214 8.92 12.99 14.34
N ALA A 215 8.33 12.63 13.19
CA ALA A 215 7.60 13.57 12.35
C ALA A 215 6.42 14.20 13.09
N LYS A 216 5.62 13.36 13.77
CA LYS A 216 4.49 13.82 14.60
C LYS A 216 4.93 14.75 15.72
N HIS A 217 6.00 14.41 16.43
CA HIS A 217 6.56 15.23 17.51
C HIS A 217 7.00 16.61 17.01
N HIS A 218 7.56 16.68 15.79
CA HIS A 218 7.98 17.92 15.16
C HIS A 218 6.90 18.57 14.28
N SER A 219 5.66 18.06 14.29
CA SER A 219 4.54 18.53 13.45
C SER A 219 4.86 18.61 11.96
N THR A 220 5.71 17.71 11.45
CA THR A 220 6.00 17.60 10.03
C THR A 220 4.99 16.67 9.35
N PRO A 221 4.42 17.06 8.20
CA PRO A 221 3.45 16.23 7.49
C PRO A 221 4.12 14.99 6.91
N LEU A 222 3.50 13.83 7.16
CA LEU A 222 3.93 12.54 6.63
C LEU A 222 3.04 12.14 5.45
N ILE A 223 3.67 12.06 4.28
CA ILE A 223 3.07 11.73 3.00
C ILE A 223 3.50 10.33 2.60
N VAL A 224 2.54 9.51 2.20
CA VAL A 224 2.77 8.11 1.84
C VAL A 224 2.47 7.94 0.36
N CYS A 225 3.49 7.66 -0.44
CA CYS A 225 3.30 7.36 -1.86
C CYS A 225 3.07 5.84 -2.01
N ALA A 226 1.83 5.48 -2.30
CA ALA A 226 1.41 4.09 -2.35
C ALA A 226 0.38 3.88 -3.46
N PRO A 227 0.63 2.95 -4.39
CA PRO A 227 -0.37 2.55 -5.37
C PRO A 227 -1.55 1.82 -4.71
N MET A 228 -2.72 1.86 -5.34
CA MET A 228 -3.95 1.27 -4.80
C MET A 228 -3.87 -0.24 -4.59
N PHE A 229 -3.17 -0.98 -5.46
CA PHE A 229 -3.03 -2.45 -5.32
C PHE A 229 -2.27 -2.90 -4.06
N LYS A 230 -1.65 -1.98 -3.29
CA LYS A 230 -1.02 -2.28 -2.00
C LYS A 230 -2.00 -2.18 -0.82
N LEU A 231 -3.25 -1.80 -1.07
CA LEU A 231 -4.29 -1.70 -0.08
C LEU A 231 -4.87 -3.09 0.17
N SER A 232 -4.87 -3.52 1.43
CA SER A 232 -5.29 -4.86 1.83
C SER A 232 -6.43 -4.80 2.85
N PRO A 233 -7.51 -5.58 2.68
CA PRO A 233 -8.66 -5.61 3.60
C PRO A 233 -8.37 -6.23 4.96
N GLN A 234 -7.16 -6.76 5.18
CA GLN A 234 -6.82 -7.44 6.43
C GLN A 234 -6.71 -6.44 7.59
N PHE A 235 -7.38 -6.76 8.69
CA PHE A 235 -7.14 -6.16 10.00
C PHE A 235 -6.11 -7.01 10.72
N VAL A 236 -4.85 -6.57 10.72
CA VAL A 236 -3.77 -7.29 11.40
C VAL A 236 -3.45 -6.59 12.71
N ALA A 237 -3.39 -7.34 13.80
CA ALA A 237 -2.89 -6.84 15.07
C ALA A 237 -1.38 -6.53 14.95
N PRO A 238 -0.84 -5.50 15.63
CA PRO A 238 0.57 -5.09 15.48
C PRO A 238 1.58 -6.22 15.67
N GLU A 239 1.23 -7.21 16.50
CA GLU A 239 2.07 -8.34 16.90
C GLU A 239 2.32 -9.34 15.76
N GLU A 240 1.36 -9.52 14.84
CA GLU A 240 1.50 -10.43 13.68
C GLU A 240 2.23 -9.81 12.48
N VAL A 241 2.52 -8.51 12.55
CA VAL A 241 3.18 -7.76 11.47
C VAL A 241 4.70 -7.90 11.50
N LEU A 242 5.26 -8.32 12.63
CA LEU A 242 6.69 -8.44 12.88
C LEU A 242 7.13 -9.92 12.85
N PRO A 243 7.40 -10.50 11.67
CA PRO A 243 8.00 -11.82 11.63
C PRO A 243 9.38 -11.76 12.27
N PHE A 244 9.57 -12.56 13.31
CA PHE A 244 10.82 -12.69 14.03
C PHE A 244 11.72 -13.69 13.29
N THR A 245 12.79 -13.21 12.67
CA THR A 245 13.86 -14.10 12.20
C THR A 245 14.85 -14.27 13.34
N GLU A 246 14.81 -15.41 14.02
CA GLU A 246 15.82 -15.78 15.01
C GLU A 246 17.14 -16.09 14.31
N GLY A 247 18.20 -15.37 14.71
CA GLY A 247 19.58 -15.69 14.32
C GLY A 247 20.24 -16.52 15.42
N ASP A 248 20.74 -17.70 15.06
CA ASP A 248 21.45 -18.62 15.95
C ASP A 248 22.90 -18.14 16.15
N ILE A 249 23.09 -17.05 16.90
CA ILE A 249 24.44 -16.48 17.11
C ILE A 249 25.04 -16.79 18.48
N LEU A 250 24.26 -17.14 19.52
CA LEU A 250 24.76 -17.64 20.82
C LEU A 250 23.66 -18.33 21.65
N GLU A 251 24.02 -19.39 22.41
CA GLU A 251 23.13 -20.16 23.33
C GLU A 251 22.37 -19.31 24.40
N LYS A 252 22.68 -18.02 24.55
CA LYS A 252 22.08 -17.12 25.55
C LYS A 252 21.54 -15.80 24.98
N VAL A 253 21.57 -15.60 23.67
CA VAL A 253 21.12 -14.33 23.05
C VAL A 253 20.10 -14.63 21.96
N SER A 254 18.87 -14.19 22.16
CA SER A 254 17.85 -14.20 21.12
C SER A 254 17.97 -12.91 20.29
N VAL A 255 18.33 -13.06 19.02
CA VAL A 255 18.48 -11.94 18.08
C VAL A 255 17.26 -11.88 17.17
N HIS A 256 16.58 -10.75 17.23
CA HIS A 256 15.39 -10.46 16.44
C HIS A 256 15.70 -9.38 15.40
N CYS A 257 15.36 -9.65 14.14
CA CYS A 257 15.52 -8.69 13.06
C CYS A 257 14.19 -8.51 12.30
N PRO A 258 13.27 -7.65 12.80
CA PRO A 258 12.05 -7.33 12.07
C PRO A 258 12.40 -6.54 10.80
N VAL A 259 11.95 -7.03 9.65
CA VAL A 259 12.16 -6.37 8.34
C VAL A 259 11.11 -5.28 8.08
N PHE A 260 9.92 -5.46 8.65
CA PHE A 260 8.80 -4.54 8.52
C PHE A 260 8.43 -3.95 9.87
N ASP A 261 7.75 -2.81 9.82
CA ASP A 261 7.29 -2.06 10.96
C ASP A 261 5.82 -1.67 10.77
N TYR A 262 5.12 -1.48 11.88
CA TYR A 262 3.71 -1.08 11.90
C TYR A 262 3.58 0.41 12.22
N VAL A 263 3.00 1.18 11.31
CA VAL A 263 2.75 2.61 11.51
C VAL A 263 1.25 2.85 11.71
N PRO A 264 0.83 3.37 12.88
CA PRO A 264 -0.57 3.67 13.12
C PRO A 264 -1.08 4.81 12.22
N PRO A 265 -2.38 4.84 11.91
CA PRO A 265 -2.97 5.81 10.98
C PRO A 265 -2.86 7.26 11.49
N ASP A 266 -2.83 7.47 12.80
CA ASP A 266 -2.80 8.80 13.45
C ASP A 266 -1.52 9.61 13.16
N LEU A 267 -0.46 8.92 12.74
CA LEU A 267 0.82 9.54 12.37
C LEU A 267 0.86 9.95 10.89
N ILE A 268 -0.08 9.48 10.08
CA ILE A 268 -0.11 9.68 8.64
C ILE A 268 -0.96 10.91 8.33
N THR A 269 -0.45 11.78 7.45
CA THR A 269 -1.18 12.99 7.05
C THR A 269 -1.90 12.79 5.73
N LEU A 270 -1.24 12.22 4.72
CA LEU A 270 -1.79 12.11 3.37
C LEU A 270 -1.28 10.85 2.66
N PHE A 271 -2.17 10.17 1.95
CA PHE A 271 -1.87 9.11 1.00
C PHE A 271 -1.88 9.66 -0.41
N ILE A 272 -0.83 9.42 -1.19
CA ILE A 272 -0.77 9.72 -2.61
C ILE A 272 -0.88 8.40 -3.37
N SER A 273 -1.95 8.28 -4.15
CA SER A 273 -2.31 7.11 -4.95
C SER A 273 -2.52 7.51 -6.42
N ASN A 274 -2.73 6.53 -7.31
CA ASN A 274 -3.01 6.78 -8.73
C ASN A 274 -4.25 7.66 -8.95
N ILE A 275 -5.27 7.54 -8.09
CA ILE A 275 -6.49 8.35 -8.18
C ILE A 275 -6.36 9.75 -7.55
N GLY A 276 -5.27 10.01 -6.82
CA GLY A 276 -5.03 11.29 -6.15
C GLY A 276 -4.66 11.18 -4.68
N GLY A 277 -4.72 12.33 -4.01
CA GLY A 277 -4.44 12.51 -2.59
C GLY A 277 -5.64 12.16 -1.71
N ASN A 278 -5.49 11.19 -0.80
CA ASN A 278 -6.53 10.70 0.10
C ASN A 278 -6.12 10.86 1.57
N ALA A 279 -7.08 11.24 2.42
CA ALA A 279 -6.88 11.23 3.87
C ALA A 279 -6.94 9.78 4.41
N PRO A 280 -6.28 9.46 5.54
CA PRO A 280 -6.36 8.13 6.15
C PRO A 280 -7.80 7.66 6.44
N SER A 281 -8.70 8.57 6.79
CA SER A 281 -10.12 8.27 7.02
C SER A 281 -10.87 7.83 5.76
N TYR A 282 -10.39 8.22 4.57
CA TYR A 282 -11.00 7.86 3.29
C TYR A 282 -10.63 6.44 2.84
N ILE A 283 -9.59 5.83 3.42
CA ILE A 283 -9.12 4.48 3.08
C ILE A 283 -10.23 3.43 3.27
N TYR A 284 -11.09 3.58 4.28
CA TYR A 284 -12.23 2.68 4.48
C TYR A 284 -13.20 2.68 3.29
N ARG A 285 -13.43 3.85 2.69
CA ARG A 285 -14.30 3.97 1.51
C ARG A 285 -13.65 3.32 0.30
N LEU A 286 -12.37 3.57 0.07
CA LEU A 286 -11.62 2.90 -1.00
C LEU A 286 -11.65 1.38 -0.83
N MET A 287 -11.55 0.89 0.41
CA MET A 287 -11.67 -0.54 0.71
C MET A 287 -13.02 -1.09 0.28
N SER A 288 -14.12 -0.41 0.62
CA SER A 288 -15.48 -0.80 0.21
C SER A 288 -15.70 -0.68 -1.31
N GLU A 289 -14.99 0.23 -1.98
CA GLU A 289 -15.05 0.42 -3.44
C GLU A 289 -14.15 -0.55 -4.21
N LEU A 290 -13.23 -1.27 -3.56
CA LEU A 290 -12.29 -2.21 -4.18
C LEU A 290 -12.61 -3.67 -3.82
N TYR A 291 -12.93 -3.94 -2.56
CA TYR A 291 -13.12 -5.29 -2.04
C TYR A 291 -14.56 -5.53 -1.60
N HIS A 292 -15.04 -6.76 -1.81
CA HIS A 292 -16.29 -7.22 -1.23
C HIS A 292 -16.08 -7.61 0.23
N PRO A 293 -17.02 -7.33 1.16
CA PRO A 293 -16.87 -7.67 2.58
C PRO A 293 -16.60 -9.15 2.85
N ASP A 294 -17.16 -10.04 2.03
CA ASP A 294 -16.95 -11.49 2.17
C ASP A 294 -15.52 -11.94 1.81
N ASP A 295 -14.79 -11.15 1.02
CA ASP A 295 -13.42 -11.47 0.57
C ASP A 295 -12.35 -11.03 1.59
N HIS A 296 -12.76 -10.50 2.74
CA HIS A 296 -11.85 -10.03 3.79
C HIS A 296 -11.17 -11.21 4.53
N ILE A 297 -11.89 -12.32 4.70
CA ILE A 297 -11.45 -13.54 5.39
C ILE A 297 -11.19 -14.64 4.36
N LEU A 298 -10.28 -14.34 3.43
CA LEU A 298 -9.61 -15.36 2.61
C LEU A 298 -8.29 -15.66 3.26
#